data_AF-A0A537QZK6-F1
#
_entry.id   AF-A0A537QZK6-F1
#
_cell.length_a   1.000
_cell.length_b   1.000
_cell.length_c   1.000
_cell.angle_alpha   90.00
_cell.angle_beta   90.00
_cell.angle_gamma   90.00
#
_symmetry.space_group_name_H-M   'P 1'
#
loop_
_entity.id
_entity.type
_entity.pdbx_description
1 polymer ?
#
loop_
_entity_poly.entity_id
_entity_poly.type
_entity_poly.pdbx_seq_one_letter_code
_entity_poly.pdbx_strand_id
1 'polypeptide(L)' 'FSPDGLTGMEANLRFVGPETMESKIFSRLTAWQNWIFQRPNAVGENGALRRYGTGQKAQFDMTRV' A
#
# COMPACT_ATOMS: atom_id res chain seq x y z
N PHE A 1 17.41 14.21 4.52
CA PHE A 1 16.88 13.31 3.47
C PHE A 1 15.47 12.87 3.86
N SER A 2 14.57 12.65 2.91
CA SER A 2 13.22 12.12 3.20
C SER A 2 13.31 10.63 3.55
N PRO A 3 12.75 10.18 4.69
CA PRO A 3 12.78 8.78 5.10
C PRO A 3 12.04 7.86 4.12
N ASP A 4 10.99 8.36 3.47
CA ASP A 4 10.24 7.61 2.46
C ASP A 4 11.07 7.38 1.20
N GLY A 5 11.81 8.42 0.79
CA GLY A 5 12.75 8.35 -0.33
C GLY A 5 13.90 7.37 -0.08
N LEU A 6 14.44 7.34 1.14
CA LEU A 6 15.50 6.40 1.50
C LEU A 6 14.99 4.95 1.54
N THR A 7 13.78 4.72 2.09
CA THR A 7 13.16 3.38 2.10
C THR A 7 12.93 2.85 0.68
N GLY A 8 12.40 3.69 -0.21
CA GLY A 8 12.21 3.32 -1.61
C GLY A 8 13.54 3.01 -2.33
N MET A 9 14.57 3.82 -2.08
CA MET A 9 15.89 3.60 -2.66
C MET A 9 16.53 2.30 -2.15
N GLU A 10 16.49 2.02 -0.85
CA GLU A 10 17.03 0.79 -0.27
C GLU A 10 16.32 -0.45 -0.80
N ALA A 11 15.00 -0.41 -0.95
CA ALA A 11 14.24 -1.53 -1.50
C ALA A 11 14.67 -1.86 -2.94
N ASN A 12 14.89 -0.84 -3.78
CA ASN A 12 15.32 -1.06 -5.17
C ASN A 12 16.78 -1.49 -5.29
N LEU A 13 17.68 -0.93 -4.49
CA LEU A 13 19.12 -1.23 -4.58
C LEU A 13 19.50 -2.56 -3.91
N ARG A 14 18.81 -2.97 -2.84
CA ARG A 14 19.12 -4.23 -2.11
C ARG A 14 18.53 -5.46 -2.80
N PHE A 15 17.41 -5.31 -3.51
CA PHE A 15 16.75 -6.41 -4.23
C PHE A 15 16.88 -6.22 -5.75
N VAL A 16 18.12 -6.03 -6.23
CA VAL A 16 18.43 -5.98 -7.65
C VAL A 16 18.48 -7.40 -8.22
N GLY A 17 17.77 -7.65 -9.34
CA GLY A 17 17.91 -8.87 -10.13
C GLY A 17 16.73 -9.86 -10.03
N PRO A 18 16.96 -11.18 -10.14
CA PRO A 18 15.90 -12.16 -10.30
C PRO A 18 14.98 -12.25 -9.07
N GLU A 19 13.67 -12.19 -9.32
CA GLU A 19 12.65 -12.21 -8.27
C GLU A 19 12.34 -13.64 -7.78
N THR A 20 12.59 -13.92 -6.51
CA THR A 20 12.03 -15.09 -5.80
C THR A 20 10.61 -14.82 -5.27
N MET A 21 9.91 -15.85 -4.82
CA MET A 21 8.58 -15.69 -4.21
C MET A 21 8.60 -14.68 -3.04
N GLU A 22 9.61 -14.76 -2.19
CA GLU A 22 9.80 -13.88 -1.03
C GLU A 22 10.05 -12.44 -1.48
N SER A 23 10.91 -12.22 -2.47
CA SER A 23 11.16 -10.87 -3.00
C SER A 23 9.91 -10.24 -3.64
N LYS A 24 9.03 -11.05 -4.26
CA LYS A 24 7.75 -10.59 -4.80
C LYS A 24 6.77 -10.19 -3.69
N ILE A 25 6.76 -10.94 -2.58
CA ILE A 25 5.94 -10.62 -1.41
C ILE A 25 6.43 -9.31 -0.77
N PHE A 26 7.72 -9.18 -0.48
CA PHE A 26 8.25 -8.03 0.26
C PHE A 26 8.46 -6.77 -0.59
N SER A 27 8.66 -6.92 -1.90
CA SER A 27 8.81 -5.77 -2.80
C SER A 27 7.48 -5.43 -3.44
N ARG A 28 6.99 -6.26 -4.37
CA ARG A 28 5.85 -5.92 -5.22
C ARG A 28 4.53 -5.88 -4.44
N LEU A 29 4.19 -6.96 -3.75
CA LEU A 29 2.92 -7.04 -3.01
C LEU A 29 2.89 -6.02 -1.87
N THR A 30 3.96 -5.94 -1.09
CA THR A 30 4.04 -5.03 0.06
C THR A 30 4.07 -3.56 -0.38
N ALA A 31 4.77 -3.18 -1.46
CA ALA A 31 4.74 -1.80 -1.95
C ALA A 31 3.33 -1.36 -2.39
N TRP A 32 2.61 -2.22 -3.12
CA TRP A 32 1.22 -1.94 -3.49
C TRP A 32 0.31 -1.85 -2.27
N GLN A 33 0.49 -2.74 -1.29
CA GLN A 33 -0.28 -2.71 -0.06
C GLN A 33 -0.01 -1.43 0.75
N ASN A 34 1.25 -1.00 0.85
CA ASN A 34 1.63 0.24 1.52
C ASN A 34 0.98 1.45 0.84
N TRP A 35 0.93 1.47 -0.49
CA TRP A 35 0.24 2.52 -1.25
C TRP A 35 -1.28 2.53 -0.95
N ILE A 36 -1.92 1.37 -0.89
CA ILE A 36 -3.35 1.26 -0.52
C ILE A 36 -3.59 1.78 0.90
N PHE A 37 -2.73 1.43 1.86
CA PHE A 37 -2.89 1.81 3.27
C PHE A 37 -2.70 3.30 3.55
N GLN A 38 -2.11 4.06 2.64
CA GLN A 38 -1.99 5.51 2.78
C GLN A 38 -3.20 6.27 2.19
N ARG A 39 -4.15 5.59 1.52
CA ARG A 39 -5.27 6.24 0.83
C ARG A 39 -6.58 6.25 1.64
N PRO A 40 -7.42 7.29 1.49
CA PRO A 40 -8.65 7.46 2.26
C PRO A 40 -9.67 6.35 2.02
N ASN A 41 -9.68 5.72 0.84
CA ASN A 41 -10.54 4.57 0.54
C ASN A 41 -10.33 3.40 1.52
N ALA A 42 -9.11 3.18 2.02
CA ALA A 42 -8.79 2.13 2.98
C ALA A 42 -8.94 2.61 4.43
N VAL A 43 -8.22 3.67 4.80
CA VAL A 43 -8.02 4.10 6.21
C VAL A 43 -8.80 5.36 6.62
N GLY A 44 -9.46 6.03 5.69
CA GLY A 44 -10.21 7.27 5.95
C GLY A 44 -11.44 7.04 6.83
N GLU A 45 -12.04 8.13 7.32
CA GLU A 45 -13.22 8.10 8.21
C GLU A 45 -14.39 7.28 7.65
N ASN A 46 -14.66 7.44 6.34
CA ASN A 46 -15.67 6.68 5.62
C ASN A 46 -15.09 5.51 4.80
N GLY A 47 -13.81 5.17 5.04
CA GLY A 47 -13.08 4.12 4.33
C GLY A 47 -13.47 2.71 4.77
N ALA A 48 -13.02 1.73 4.00
CA ALA A 48 -13.39 0.32 4.17
C ALA A 48 -13.11 -0.23 5.57
N LEU A 49 -11.93 0.06 6.13
CA LEU A 49 -11.51 -0.52 7.41
C LEU A 49 -12.35 -0.01 8.58
N ARG A 50 -12.67 1.29 8.61
CA ARG A 50 -13.46 1.88 9.69
C ARG A 50 -14.95 1.53 9.62
N ARG A 51 -15.45 1.22 8.43
CA ARG A 51 -16.85 0.83 8.22
C ARG A 51 -17.10 -0.66 8.45
N TYR A 52 -16.05 -1.48 8.57
CA TYR A 52 -16.18 -2.89 8.89
C TYR A 52 -16.95 -3.09 10.21
N GLY A 53 -18.00 -3.93 10.18
CA GLY A 53 -18.86 -4.21 11.34
C GLY A 53 -19.93 -3.16 11.66
N THR A 54 -19.93 -2.00 10.98
CA THR A 54 -20.91 -0.92 11.24
C THR A 54 -22.24 -1.07 10.48
N GLY A 55 -22.31 -2.00 9.53
CA GLY A 55 -23.47 -2.16 8.61
C GLY A 55 -23.60 -1.06 7.56
N GLN A 56 -22.72 -0.07 7.55
CA GLN A 56 -22.72 1.03 6.58
C GLN A 56 -21.74 0.77 5.43
N LYS A 57 -22.12 1.15 4.20
CA LYS A 57 -21.27 0.98 3.01
C LYS A 57 -20.15 2.03 3.01
N ALA A 58 -18.93 1.60 2.72
CA ALA A 58 -17.79 2.50 2.57
C ALA A 58 -17.98 3.45 1.37
N GLN A 59 -17.47 4.68 1.51
CA GLN A 59 -17.41 5.64 0.42
C GLN A 59 -16.07 5.52 -0.29
N PHE A 60 -16.11 5.22 -1.58
CA PHE A 60 -14.92 5.07 -2.40
C PHE A 60 -14.86 6.16 -3.46
N ASP A 61 -13.68 6.74 -3.63
CA ASP A 61 -13.34 7.41 -4.88
C ASP A 61 -13.12 6.35 -5.96
N MET A 62 -13.92 6.42 -7.02
CA MET A 62 -13.95 5.45 -8.12
C MET A 62 -12.97 5.80 -9.25
N THR A 63 -12.23 6.90 -9.13
CA THR A 63 -11.20 7.26 -10.11
C THR A 63 -9.99 6.33 -10.01
N ARG A 64 -9.49 5.91 -11.18
CA ARG A 64 -8.26 5.12 -11.29
C ARG A 64 -7.04 6.05 -11.21
N VAL A 65 -5.93 5.52 -10.69
CA VAL A 65 -4.60 6.17 -10.62
C VAL A 65 -3.66 5.39 -11.52
#